data_AF-A0A1Z9AT33-F1
#
_entry.id   AF-A0A1Z9AT33-F1
#
_cell.length_a   1.000
_cell.length_b   1.000
_cell.length_c   1.000
_cell.angle_alpha   90.00
_cell.angle_beta   90.00
_cell.angle_gamma   90.00
#
_symmetry.space_group_name_H-M   'P 1'
#
loop_
_entity.id
_entity.type
_entity.pdbx_description
1 polymer ?
#
loop_
_entity_poly.entity_id
_entity_poly.type
_entity_poly.pdbx_seq_one_letter_code
_entity_poly.pdbx_strand_id
1 'polypeptide(L)'
;MQNLRFVFVDTLLLLNGEMYRQDFTPDKMIYPLSTAQTTRMMQEYLPLFKDQTQYDGTKRRYIPSDAFSARLLPGDSLKEKTKNAKALVAIFKRIKGDLKALKCAYAEALVAVKGGFNVIELEETFNLSKPQVTRDLMAYRKAHPKQMKYSNSARQYVPLEGFDAPVLRQIYGSKDIAKSASKVIDDVSFLRMLDERVEDYIASGA
;
A
#
# COMPACT_ATOMS: atom_id res chain seq x y z
N MET A 1 -2.62 5.80 -3.55
CA MET A 1 -2.35 4.99 -2.32
C MET A 1 -1.91 5.84 -1.13
N GLN A 2 -2.35 7.09 -1.02
CA GLN A 2 -1.93 7.98 0.07
C GLN A 2 -2.77 7.78 1.34
N ASN A 3 -4.01 7.34 1.20
CA ASN A 3 -5.01 7.22 2.25
C ASN A 3 -4.92 5.91 3.04
N LEU A 4 -4.12 4.95 2.58
CA LEU A 4 -3.83 3.69 3.27
C LEU A 4 -3.40 3.89 4.74
N ARG A 5 -2.74 5.02 5.04
CA ARG A 5 -2.36 5.41 6.40
C ARG A 5 -3.55 5.48 7.37
N PHE A 6 -4.74 5.88 6.90
CA PHE A 6 -5.96 5.91 7.71
C PHE A 6 -6.55 4.52 7.90
N VAL A 7 -6.55 3.68 6.86
CA VAL A 7 -6.97 2.27 6.97
C VAL A 7 -6.11 1.51 7.98
N PHE A 8 -4.83 1.89 8.11
CA PHE A 8 -3.94 1.34 9.12
C PHE A 8 -4.35 1.65 10.55
N VAL A 9 -4.94 2.82 10.81
CA VAL A 9 -5.48 3.16 12.14
C VAL A 9 -6.60 2.18 12.50
N ASP A 10 -7.61 2.05 11.63
CA ASP A 10 -8.71 1.09 11.79
C ASP A 10 -8.20 -0.34 11.96
N THR A 11 -7.17 -0.72 11.21
CA THR A 11 -6.54 -2.04 11.29
C THR A 11 -5.90 -2.31 12.64
N LEU A 12 -5.12 -1.36 13.18
CA LEU A 12 -4.46 -1.52 14.47
C LEU A 12 -5.49 -1.57 15.61
N LEU A 13 -6.48 -0.68 15.57
CA LEU A 13 -7.56 -0.65 16.56
C LEU A 13 -8.42 -1.91 16.52
N LEU A 14 -8.74 -2.44 15.33
CA LEU A 14 -9.52 -3.66 15.18
C LEU A 14 -8.75 -4.91 15.63
N LEU A 15 -7.47 -5.02 15.30
CA LEU A 15 -6.69 -6.23 15.56
C LEU A 15 -6.08 -6.27 16.96
N ASN A 16 -5.66 -5.13 17.48
CA ASN A 16 -4.94 -5.04 18.75
C ASN A 16 -5.80 -4.46 19.88
N GLY A 17 -6.94 -3.83 19.56
CA GLY A 17 -7.75 -3.09 20.54
C GLY A 17 -7.11 -1.78 21.01
N GLU A 18 -5.95 -1.43 20.46
CA GLU A 18 -5.21 -0.22 20.79
C GLU A 18 -4.21 0.13 19.70
N MET A 19 -3.77 1.38 19.69
CA MET A 19 -2.78 1.88 18.77
C MET A 19 -1.90 2.92 19.47
N TYR A 20 -0.59 2.73 19.42
CA TYR A 20 0.39 3.72 19.84
C TYR A 20 0.97 4.45 18.62
N ARG A 21 1.42 5.70 18.80
CA ARG A 21 2.13 6.42 17.74
C ARG A 21 3.37 5.68 17.24
N GLN A 22 4.02 4.94 18.14
CA GLN A 22 5.20 4.12 17.83
C GLN A 22 4.90 2.92 16.94
N ASP A 23 3.64 2.51 16.77
CA ASP A 23 3.30 1.38 15.91
C ASP A 23 3.50 1.72 14.42
N PHE A 24 3.64 3.01 14.11
CA PHE A 24 4.03 3.51 12.80
C PHE A 24 5.54 3.74 12.67
N THR A 25 6.36 3.57 13.72
CA THR A 25 7.80 3.84 13.55
C THR A 25 8.46 2.78 12.66
N PRO A 26 9.56 3.14 11.97
CA PRO A 26 10.29 2.23 11.09
C PRO A 26 10.78 0.93 11.75
N ASP A 27 10.78 0.86 13.07
CA ASP A 27 11.36 -0.24 13.85
C ASP A 27 10.29 -1.25 14.32
N LYS A 28 9.02 -0.84 14.33
CA LYS A 28 7.86 -1.66 14.73
C LYS A 28 6.98 -2.09 13.55
N MET A 29 7.43 -1.76 12.33
CA MET A 29 6.68 -1.68 11.07
C MET A 29 5.39 -2.47 10.91
N ILE A 30 4.37 -1.72 10.48
CA ILE A 30 3.52 -2.12 9.34
C ILE A 30 3.37 -0.95 8.33
N TYR A 31 3.33 0.32 8.73
CA TYR A 31 3.36 1.49 7.81
C TYR A 31 4.35 2.55 8.34
N PRO A 32 5.59 2.63 7.82
CA PRO A 32 6.65 3.42 8.43
C PRO A 32 6.45 4.93 8.23
N LEU A 33 6.24 5.64 9.32
CA LEU A 33 6.16 7.09 9.43
C LEU A 33 7.09 7.58 10.55
N SER A 34 7.70 8.74 10.35
CA SER A 34 8.32 9.48 11.46
C SER A 34 7.26 9.95 12.46
N THR A 35 7.67 10.23 13.70
CA THR A 35 6.77 10.76 14.74
C THR A 35 6.00 12.01 14.28
N ALA A 36 6.64 12.89 13.52
CA ALA A 36 6.02 14.08 12.96
C ALA A 36 4.94 13.73 11.92
N GLN A 37 5.22 12.77 11.04
CA GLN A 37 4.25 12.28 10.05
C GLN A 37 3.08 11.56 10.72
N THR A 38 3.33 10.72 11.73
CA THR A 38 2.27 10.07 12.50
C THR A 38 1.40 11.10 13.22
N THR A 39 2.00 12.16 13.77
CA THR A 39 1.25 13.23 14.43
C THR A 39 0.34 13.96 13.44
N ARG A 40 0.86 14.34 12.26
CA ARG A 40 0.07 14.98 11.20
C ARG A 40 -1.05 14.06 10.70
N MET A 41 -0.74 12.80 10.45
CA MET A 41 -1.73 11.80 10.06
C MET A 41 -2.86 11.70 11.10
N MET A 42 -2.55 11.67 12.39
CA MET A 42 -3.60 11.66 13.43
C MET A 42 -4.40 12.96 13.49
N GLN A 43 -3.77 14.11 13.25
CA GLN A 43 -4.47 15.41 13.16
C GLN A 43 -5.43 15.46 11.97
N GLU A 44 -5.12 14.75 10.88
CA GLU A 44 -6.00 14.61 9.71
C GLU A 44 -7.09 13.55 9.96
N TYR A 45 -6.75 12.43 10.61
CA TYR A 45 -7.65 11.31 10.86
C TYR A 45 -8.75 11.65 11.86
N LEU A 46 -8.41 12.27 12.99
CA LEU A 46 -9.36 12.50 14.09
C LEU A 46 -10.58 13.34 13.71
N PRO A 47 -10.47 14.43 12.91
CA PRO A 47 -11.64 15.17 12.44
C PRO A 47 -12.57 14.35 11.54
N LEU A 48 -12.00 13.48 10.70
CA LEU A 48 -12.74 12.65 9.74
C LEU A 48 -13.42 11.45 10.40
N PHE A 49 -12.83 10.90 11.47
CA PHE A 49 -13.28 9.67 12.12
C PHE A 49 -13.43 9.85 13.64
N LYS A 50 -13.97 11.00 14.04
CA LYS A 50 -14.05 11.43 15.46
C LYS A 50 -14.77 10.44 16.37
N ASP A 51 -15.71 9.69 15.81
CA ASP A 51 -16.53 8.74 16.53
C ASP A 51 -15.90 7.35 16.61
N GLN A 52 -14.81 7.07 15.88
CA GLN A 52 -14.17 5.75 15.85
C GLN A 52 -13.14 5.56 16.97
N THR A 53 -12.52 6.64 17.45
CA THR A 53 -11.28 6.53 18.26
C THR A 53 -11.27 7.50 19.43
N GLN A 54 -10.73 7.06 20.56
CA GLN A 54 -10.52 7.88 21.76
C GLN A 54 -9.05 7.85 22.15
N TYR A 55 -8.56 8.93 22.78
CA TYR A 55 -7.17 9.01 23.26
C TYR A 55 -7.11 8.79 24.78
N ASP A 56 -6.43 7.72 25.19
CA ASP A 56 -6.09 7.42 26.58
C ASP A 56 -4.79 8.18 26.93
N GLY A 57 -4.95 9.34 27.57
CA GLY A 57 -3.84 10.21 27.95
C GLY A 57 -2.88 9.59 28.98
N THR A 58 -3.38 8.68 29.83
CA THR A 58 -2.59 8.01 30.87
C THR A 58 -1.59 7.05 30.25
N LYS A 59 -2.06 6.23 29.31
CA LYS A 59 -1.21 5.24 28.61
C LYS A 59 -0.63 5.74 27.29
N ARG A 60 -0.95 6.97 26.89
CA ARG A 60 -0.51 7.62 25.65
C ARG A 60 -0.80 6.79 24.41
N ARG A 61 -2.02 6.25 24.33
CA ARG A 61 -2.48 5.35 23.25
C ARG A 61 -3.86 5.77 22.75
N TYR A 62 -4.19 5.37 21.54
CA TYR A 62 -5.52 5.45 20.98
C TYR A 62 -6.22 4.12 21.18
N ILE A 63 -7.51 4.16 21.51
CA ILE A 63 -8.37 2.98 21.70
C ILE A 63 -9.65 3.13 20.87
N PRO A 64 -10.31 2.03 20.50
CA PRO A 64 -11.64 2.06 19.92
C PRO A 64 -12.62 2.78 20.86
N SER A 65 -13.50 3.59 20.29
CA SER A 65 -14.69 4.06 21.01
C SER A 65 -15.78 2.97 21.05
N ASP A 66 -16.86 3.23 21.78
CA ASP A 66 -18.07 2.38 21.75
C ASP A 66 -18.75 2.33 20.37
N ALA A 67 -18.56 3.35 19.54
CA ALA A 67 -19.10 3.45 18.18
C ALA A 67 -18.11 2.96 17.10
N PHE A 68 -16.99 2.36 17.51
CA PHE A 68 -16.00 1.83 16.60
C PHE A 68 -16.61 0.70 15.76
N SER A 69 -16.45 0.82 14.44
CA SER A 69 -16.98 -0.14 13.48
C SER A 69 -15.99 -0.50 12.38
N ALA A 70 -14.76 0.05 12.43
CA ALA A 70 -13.72 -0.11 11.43
C ALA A 70 -14.25 0.16 10.00
N ARG A 71 -14.77 1.38 9.77
CA ARG A 71 -15.50 1.75 8.55
C ARG A 71 -14.65 1.70 7.29
N LEU A 72 -13.35 1.90 7.44
CA LEU A 72 -12.38 1.92 6.34
C LEU A 72 -11.98 0.53 5.87
N LEU A 73 -12.29 -0.51 6.66
CA LEU A 73 -12.08 -1.89 6.26
C LEU A 73 -13.32 -2.43 5.52
N PRO A 74 -13.14 -3.04 4.33
CA PRO A 74 -14.24 -3.59 3.55
C PRO A 74 -14.80 -4.85 4.21
N GLY A 75 -16.07 -5.13 3.92
CA GLY A 75 -16.81 -6.27 4.45
C GLY A 75 -18.01 -5.84 5.29
N ASP A 76 -19.05 -6.66 5.25
CA ASP A 76 -20.33 -6.41 5.92
C ASP A 76 -20.35 -6.94 7.35
N SER A 77 -19.42 -7.84 7.66
CA SER A 77 -19.27 -8.44 8.99
C SER A 77 -17.92 -8.13 9.64
N LEU A 78 -17.88 -8.16 10.97
CA LEU A 78 -16.64 -8.04 11.74
C LEU A 78 -15.60 -9.08 11.29
N LYS A 79 -16.04 -10.30 10.99
CA LYS A 79 -15.19 -11.40 10.50
C LYS A 79 -14.48 -11.04 9.19
N GLU A 80 -15.20 -10.45 8.24
CA GLU A 80 -14.65 -10.01 6.96
C GLU A 80 -13.68 -8.84 7.14
N LYS A 81 -14.05 -7.85 7.96
CA LYS A 81 -13.16 -6.73 8.28
C LYS A 81 -11.87 -7.19 8.92
N THR A 82 -11.93 -8.13 9.87
CA THR A 82 -10.74 -8.73 10.48
C THR A 82 -9.90 -9.50 9.45
N LYS A 83 -10.53 -10.24 8.51
CA LYS A 83 -9.81 -10.91 7.42
C LYS A 83 -9.06 -9.90 6.55
N ASN A 84 -9.71 -8.81 6.17
CA ASN A 84 -9.14 -7.76 5.32
C ASN A 84 -8.06 -6.96 6.05
N ALA A 85 -8.23 -6.69 7.35
CA ALA A 85 -7.20 -6.13 8.22
C ALA A 85 -5.93 -7.00 8.23
N LYS A 86 -6.08 -8.31 8.43
CA LYS A 86 -4.97 -9.27 8.39
C LYS A 86 -4.29 -9.32 7.02
N ALA A 87 -5.07 -9.24 5.93
CA ALA A 87 -4.53 -9.18 4.57
C ALA A 87 -3.68 -7.92 4.36
N LEU A 88 -4.18 -6.75 4.76
CA LEU A 88 -3.44 -5.48 4.70
C LEU A 88 -2.11 -5.58 5.46
N VAL A 89 -2.14 -6.09 6.70
CA VAL A 89 -0.93 -6.30 7.51
C VAL A 89 0.04 -7.25 6.83
N ALA A 90 -0.45 -8.35 6.27
CA ALA A 90 0.39 -9.35 5.60
C ALA A 90 1.08 -8.78 4.35
N ILE A 91 0.41 -7.91 3.59
CA ILE A 91 0.99 -7.23 2.43
C ILE A 91 2.11 -6.30 2.89
N PHE A 92 1.82 -5.43 3.86
CA PHE A 92 2.77 -4.44 4.33
C PHE A 92 4.00 -5.03 5.03
N LYS A 93 3.83 -6.13 5.77
CA LYS A 93 4.96 -6.90 6.32
C LYS A 93 5.83 -7.47 5.20
N ARG A 94 5.24 -7.96 4.11
CA ARG A 94 5.98 -8.54 2.99
C ARG A 94 6.84 -7.51 2.26
N ILE A 95 6.28 -6.32 2.03
CA ILE A 95 7.01 -5.21 1.39
C ILE A 95 7.87 -4.43 2.39
N LYS A 96 7.86 -4.79 3.69
CA LYS A 96 8.53 -4.05 4.76
C LYS A 96 8.19 -2.56 4.75
N GLY A 97 6.91 -2.23 4.51
CA GLY A 97 6.45 -0.86 4.35
C GLY A 97 6.97 -0.10 3.13
N ASP A 98 7.76 -0.72 2.24
CA ASP A 98 8.35 -0.07 1.08
C ASP A 98 7.38 -0.08 -0.12
N LEU A 99 6.55 0.96 -0.20
CA LEU A 99 5.62 1.18 -1.31
C LEU A 99 6.34 1.40 -2.65
N LYS A 100 7.60 1.85 -2.64
CA LYS A 100 8.39 1.98 -3.87
C LYS A 100 8.79 0.59 -4.38
N ALA A 101 9.23 -0.30 -3.51
CA ALA A 101 9.51 -1.69 -3.87
C ALA A 101 8.26 -2.40 -4.40
N LEU A 102 7.09 -2.17 -3.77
CA LEU A 102 5.81 -2.68 -4.27
C LEU A 102 5.51 -2.19 -5.70
N LYS A 103 5.70 -0.89 -5.97
CA LYS A 103 5.51 -0.33 -7.31
C LYS A 103 6.44 -0.96 -8.35
N CYS A 104 7.71 -1.16 -8.01
CA CYS A 104 8.66 -1.81 -8.91
C CYS A 104 8.28 -3.29 -9.16
N ALA A 105 7.86 -4.02 -8.13
CA ALA A 105 7.37 -5.40 -8.29
C ALA A 105 6.10 -5.46 -9.15
N TYR A 106 5.19 -4.50 -9.00
CA TYR A 106 4.01 -4.40 -9.85
C TYR A 106 4.37 -4.10 -11.31
N ALA A 107 5.31 -3.19 -11.56
CA ALA A 107 5.83 -2.93 -12.91
C ALA A 107 6.44 -4.18 -13.55
N GLU A 108 7.24 -4.95 -12.80
CA GLU A 108 7.76 -6.25 -13.24
C GLU A 108 6.64 -7.26 -13.53
N ALA A 109 5.58 -7.29 -12.72
CA ALA A 109 4.43 -8.15 -12.95
C ALA A 109 3.65 -7.79 -14.21
N LEU A 110 3.46 -6.49 -14.49
CA LEU A 110 2.84 -6.03 -15.72
C LEU A 110 3.66 -6.44 -16.95
N VAL A 111 4.99 -6.31 -16.88
CA VAL A 111 5.89 -6.81 -17.92
C VAL A 111 5.74 -8.33 -18.10
N ALA A 112 5.73 -9.09 -17.00
CA ALA A 112 5.65 -10.54 -17.05
C ALA A 112 4.32 -11.07 -17.62
N VAL A 113 3.21 -10.40 -17.32
CA VAL A 113 1.86 -10.87 -17.66
C VAL A 113 1.34 -10.25 -18.95
N LYS A 114 1.57 -8.95 -19.17
CA LYS A 114 1.06 -8.20 -20.32
C LYS A 114 2.10 -7.97 -21.42
N GLY A 115 3.37 -8.29 -21.17
CA GLY A 115 4.48 -8.00 -22.09
C GLY A 115 4.93 -6.54 -22.09
N GLY A 116 4.31 -5.68 -21.27
CA GLY A 116 4.69 -4.29 -21.12
C GLY A 116 3.69 -3.46 -20.32
N PHE A 117 4.03 -2.19 -20.07
CA PHE A 117 3.14 -1.23 -19.40
C PHE A 117 3.46 0.23 -19.76
N ASN A 118 2.44 1.08 -19.68
CA ASN A 118 2.59 2.53 -19.81
C ASN A 118 2.78 3.21 -18.45
N VAL A 119 3.48 4.36 -18.44
CA VAL A 119 3.67 5.15 -17.21
C VAL A 119 2.33 5.50 -16.56
N ILE A 120 1.31 5.80 -17.39
CA ILE A 120 -0.05 6.14 -16.96
C ILE A 120 -0.66 5.04 -16.09
N GLU A 121 -0.43 3.75 -16.42
CA GLU A 121 -0.96 2.64 -15.61
C GLU A 121 -0.43 2.70 -14.16
N LEU A 122 0.82 3.12 -13.97
CA LEU A 122 1.42 3.27 -12.64
C LEU A 122 0.99 4.57 -11.96
N GLU A 123 0.78 5.65 -12.72
CA GLU A 123 0.25 6.91 -12.20
C GLU A 123 -1.12 6.70 -11.57
N GLU A 124 -2.03 6.08 -12.32
CA GLU A 124 -3.40 5.78 -11.88
C GLU A 124 -3.41 4.77 -10.74
N THR A 125 -2.66 3.67 -10.86
CA THR A 125 -2.67 2.60 -9.84
C THR A 125 -2.18 3.09 -8.47
N PHE A 126 -1.14 3.93 -8.45
CA PHE A 126 -0.53 4.38 -7.19
C PHE A 126 -0.98 5.77 -6.76
N ASN A 127 -1.78 6.47 -7.58
CA ASN A 127 -2.13 7.88 -7.42
C ASN A 127 -0.87 8.76 -7.23
N LEU A 128 0.02 8.70 -8.23
CA LEU A 128 1.31 9.40 -8.24
C LEU A 128 1.45 10.23 -9.51
N SER A 129 2.19 11.35 -9.39
CA SER A 129 2.52 12.17 -10.55
C SER A 129 3.50 11.49 -11.50
N LYS A 130 3.36 11.74 -12.81
CA LYS A 130 4.31 11.32 -13.86
C LYS A 130 5.79 11.49 -13.48
N PRO A 131 6.24 12.65 -12.95
CA PRO A 131 7.64 12.82 -12.59
C PRO A 131 8.11 11.87 -11.49
N GLN A 132 7.25 11.55 -10.51
CA GLN A 132 7.57 10.63 -9.44
C GLN A 132 7.66 9.19 -9.94
N VAL A 133 6.69 8.75 -10.76
CA VAL A 133 6.74 7.43 -11.41
C VAL A 133 8.00 7.30 -12.28
N THR A 134 8.27 8.29 -13.12
CA THR A 134 9.44 8.31 -14.00
C THR A 134 10.75 8.21 -13.22
N ARG A 135 10.89 8.99 -12.13
CA ARG A 135 12.08 8.97 -11.27
C ARG A 135 12.30 7.60 -10.65
N ASP A 136 11.24 6.96 -10.17
CA ASP A 136 11.34 5.63 -9.56
C ASP A 136 11.66 4.54 -10.59
N LEU A 137 11.09 4.61 -11.79
CA LEU A 137 11.45 3.71 -12.90
C LEU A 137 12.90 3.92 -13.36
N MET A 138 13.39 5.16 -13.38
CA MET A 138 14.81 5.44 -13.68
C MET A 138 15.74 4.85 -12.61
N ALA A 139 15.42 5.03 -11.33
CA ALA A 139 16.18 4.45 -10.23
C ALA A 139 16.18 2.92 -10.31
N TYR A 140 15.02 2.32 -10.57
CA TYR A 140 14.88 0.88 -10.79
C TYR A 140 15.75 0.41 -11.96
N ARG A 141 15.68 1.05 -13.13
CA ARG A 141 16.48 0.67 -14.30
C ARG A 141 17.98 0.85 -14.08
N LYS A 142 18.39 1.82 -13.25
CA LYS A 142 19.79 1.97 -12.85
C LYS A 142 20.26 0.80 -11.99
N ALA A 143 19.42 0.31 -11.08
CA ALA A 143 19.73 -0.84 -10.22
C ALA A 143 19.61 -2.18 -10.98
N HIS A 144 18.70 -2.27 -11.95
CA HIS A 144 18.36 -3.49 -12.68
C HIS A 144 18.36 -3.25 -14.21
N PRO A 145 19.53 -2.94 -14.81
CA PRO A 145 19.61 -2.48 -16.20
C PRO A 145 19.21 -3.52 -17.25
N LYS A 146 19.16 -4.81 -16.90
CA LYS A 146 18.82 -5.92 -17.80
C LYS A 146 17.34 -6.33 -17.77
N GLN A 147 16.49 -5.62 -17.04
CA GLN A 147 15.10 -6.06 -16.84
C GLN A 147 14.15 -5.45 -17.86
N MET A 148 14.17 -4.13 -18.03
CA MET A 148 13.20 -3.45 -18.88
C MET A 148 13.79 -2.20 -19.55
N LYS A 149 13.24 -1.88 -20.73
CA LYS A 149 13.54 -0.65 -21.46
C LYS A 149 12.24 0.03 -21.90
N TYR A 150 12.30 1.34 -22.10
CA TYR A 150 11.23 2.05 -22.79
C TYR A 150 11.37 1.82 -24.30
N SER A 151 10.29 1.38 -24.93
CA SER A 151 10.22 1.18 -26.38
C SER A 151 9.49 2.35 -27.02
N ASN A 152 10.18 3.10 -27.90
CA ASN A 152 9.55 4.22 -28.61
C ASN A 152 8.48 3.75 -29.61
N SER A 153 8.63 2.57 -30.21
CA SER A 153 7.67 2.02 -31.16
C SER A 153 6.38 1.56 -30.48
N ALA A 154 6.50 0.89 -29.33
CA ALA A 154 5.36 0.41 -28.55
C ALA A 154 4.84 1.46 -27.54
N ARG A 155 5.56 2.59 -27.39
CA ARG A 155 5.31 3.66 -26.41
C ARG A 155 5.14 3.20 -24.96
N GLN A 156 5.75 2.07 -24.61
CA GLN A 156 5.60 1.42 -23.31
C GLN A 156 6.94 0.85 -22.82
N TYR A 157 7.03 0.54 -21.54
CA TYR A 157 8.11 -0.27 -20.99
C TYR A 157 7.90 -1.73 -21.36
N VAL A 158 8.94 -2.39 -21.88
CA VAL A 158 8.92 -3.77 -22.36
C VAL A 158 10.06 -4.56 -21.72
N PRO A 159 9.96 -5.91 -21.65
CA PRO A 159 11.04 -6.73 -21.11
C PRO A 159 12.28 -6.66 -22.01
N LEU A 160 13.44 -6.84 -21.40
CA LEU A 160 14.69 -7.14 -22.09
C LEU A 160 14.92 -8.65 -22.14
N GLU A 161 15.82 -9.08 -23.02
CA GLU A 161 16.30 -10.46 -23.03
C GLU A 161 16.93 -10.81 -21.67
N GLY A 162 16.52 -11.93 -21.09
CA GLY A 162 16.94 -12.33 -19.74
C GLY A 162 16.17 -11.67 -18.59
N PHE A 163 15.00 -11.06 -18.86
CA PHE A 163 14.09 -10.58 -17.81
C PHE A 163 13.78 -11.67 -16.78
N ASP A 164 14.01 -11.37 -15.49
CA ASP A 164 13.88 -12.33 -14.39
C ASP A 164 13.15 -11.79 -13.16
N ALA A 165 12.62 -10.56 -13.23
CA ALA A 165 11.76 -9.95 -12.22
C ALA A 165 12.34 -9.99 -10.78
N PRO A 166 13.52 -9.37 -10.56
CA PRO A 166 14.27 -9.51 -9.31
C PRO A 166 13.52 -8.94 -8.09
N VAL A 167 12.82 -7.81 -8.22
CA VAL A 167 12.13 -7.18 -7.10
C VAL A 167 10.87 -7.97 -6.73
N LEU A 168 10.13 -8.44 -7.73
CA LEU A 168 8.97 -9.30 -7.58
C LEU A 168 9.36 -10.61 -6.86
N ARG A 169 10.46 -11.24 -7.29
CA ARG A 169 10.99 -12.45 -6.62
C ARG A 169 11.45 -12.17 -5.19
N GLN A 170 12.09 -11.03 -4.94
CA GLN A 170 12.52 -10.65 -3.61
C GLN A 170 11.34 -10.52 -2.63
N ILE A 171 10.22 -9.95 -3.08
CA ILE A 171 9.05 -9.72 -2.23
C ILE A 171 8.17 -10.98 -2.12
N TYR A 172 7.96 -11.71 -3.22
CA TYR A 172 6.95 -12.78 -3.28
C TYR A 172 7.55 -14.20 -3.26
N GLY A 173 8.86 -14.35 -3.43
CA GLY A 173 9.62 -15.56 -3.13
C GLY A 173 9.37 -16.79 -4.02
N SER A 174 8.51 -16.70 -5.04
CA SER A 174 8.23 -17.83 -5.94
C SER A 174 9.25 -17.90 -7.07
N LYS A 175 9.71 -19.13 -7.39
CA LYS A 175 10.49 -19.42 -8.59
C LYS A 175 9.68 -19.18 -9.87
N ASP A 176 8.37 -19.39 -9.77
CA ASP A 176 7.41 -19.07 -10.83
C ASP A 176 7.06 -17.58 -10.77
N ILE A 177 7.48 -16.85 -11.81
CA ILE A 177 7.23 -15.41 -11.98
C ILE A 177 5.74 -15.14 -12.17
N ALA A 178 5.01 -15.99 -12.91
CA ALA A 178 3.59 -15.77 -13.17
C ALA A 178 2.77 -15.84 -11.88
N LYS A 179 3.08 -16.81 -11.00
CA LYS A 179 2.46 -16.89 -9.67
C LYS A 179 2.75 -15.66 -8.81
N SER A 180 3.99 -15.16 -8.80
CA SER A 180 4.32 -13.93 -8.08
C SER A 180 3.59 -12.72 -8.68
N ALA A 181 3.53 -12.65 -10.00
CA ALA A 181 2.91 -11.56 -10.74
C ALA A 181 1.41 -11.46 -10.45
N SER A 182 0.69 -12.58 -10.49
CA SER A 182 -0.72 -12.64 -10.08
C SER A 182 -0.89 -12.12 -8.66
N LYS A 183 -0.06 -12.59 -7.72
CA LYS A 183 -0.20 -12.24 -6.31
C LYS A 183 0.09 -10.76 -6.02
N VAL A 184 1.06 -10.14 -6.70
CA VAL A 184 1.29 -8.69 -6.54
C VAL A 184 0.18 -7.87 -7.19
N ILE A 185 -0.39 -8.33 -8.32
CA ILE A 185 -1.52 -7.67 -8.96
C ILE A 185 -2.74 -7.70 -8.03
N ASP A 186 -3.04 -8.85 -7.41
CA ASP A 186 -4.13 -9.00 -6.44
C ASP A 186 -3.91 -8.10 -5.21
N ASP A 187 -2.71 -8.10 -4.64
CA ASP A 187 -2.36 -7.26 -3.49
C ASP A 187 -2.50 -5.76 -3.83
N VAL A 188 -1.98 -5.32 -4.98
CA VAL A 188 -2.07 -3.92 -5.44
C VAL A 188 -3.52 -3.53 -5.70
N SER A 189 -4.32 -4.40 -6.30
CA SER A 189 -5.75 -4.17 -6.54
C SER A 189 -6.51 -4.01 -5.23
N PHE A 190 -6.22 -4.87 -4.24
CA PHE A 190 -6.79 -4.75 -2.90
C PHE A 190 -6.40 -3.44 -2.22
N LEU A 191 -5.12 -3.05 -2.27
CA LEU A 191 -4.66 -1.78 -1.70
C LEU A 191 -5.28 -0.57 -2.39
N ARG A 192 -5.45 -0.61 -3.71
CA ARG A 192 -6.10 0.45 -4.47
C ARG A 192 -7.56 0.61 -4.06
N MET A 193 -8.30 -0.48 -3.98
CA MET A 193 -9.70 -0.48 -3.51
C MET A 193 -9.82 0.12 -2.09
N LEU A 194 -8.88 -0.19 -1.19
CA LEU A 194 -8.85 0.43 0.14
C LEU A 194 -8.60 1.94 0.08
N ASP A 195 -7.68 2.39 -0.77
CA ASP A 195 -7.35 3.81 -0.93
C ASP A 195 -8.52 4.62 -1.49
N GLU A 196 -9.15 4.11 -2.55
CA GLU A 196 -10.33 4.70 -3.21
C GLU A 196 -11.52 4.76 -2.24
N ARG A 197 -11.76 3.71 -1.45
CA ARG A 197 -12.84 3.70 -0.44
C ARG A 197 -12.68 4.83 0.59
N VAL A 198 -11.46 5.14 1.00
CA VAL A 198 -11.21 6.24 1.93
C VAL A 198 -11.47 7.59 1.25
N GLU A 199 -11.07 7.72 -0.01
CA GLU A 199 -11.34 8.92 -0.80
C GLU A 199 -12.85 9.16 -0.96
N ASP A 200 -13.61 8.12 -1.29
CA ASP A 200 -15.07 8.16 -1.37
C ASP A 200 -15.71 8.55 -0.03
N TYR A 201 -15.22 7.98 1.08
CA TYR A 201 -15.71 8.33 2.42
C TYR A 201 -15.50 9.81 2.71
N ILE A 202 -14.29 10.32 2.47
CA ILE A 202 -13.95 11.74 2.69
C ILE A 202 -14.79 12.65 1.79
N ALA A 203 -14.98 12.28 0.52
CA ALA A 203 -15.77 13.04 -0.43
C ALA A 203 -17.27 13.10 -0.06
N SER A 204 -17.78 12.06 0.62
CA SER A 204 -19.18 11.99 1.04
C SER A 204 -19.54 12.88 2.24
N GLY A 205 -18.54 13.48 2.93
CA GLY A 205 -18.76 14.33 4.10
C GLY A 205 -19.26 13.58 5.34
N ALA A 206 -19.07 12.26 5.38
CA ALA A 206 -19.43 11.38 6.49
C ALA A 206 -18.47 11.47 7.69
#